data_AF-A0AAV5H449-F1
#
_entry.id   AF-A0AAV5H449-F1
#
_cell.length_a   1.000
_cell.length_b   1.000
_cell.length_c   1.000
_cell.angle_alpha   90.00
_cell.angle_beta   90.00
_cell.angle_gamma   90.00
#
_symmetry.space_group_name_H-M   'P 1'
#
loop_
_entity.id
_entity.type
_entity.pdbx_description
1 polymer ?
#
loop_
_entity_poly.entity_id
_entity_poly.type
_entity_poly.pdbx_seq_one_letter_code
_entity_poly.pdbx_strand_id
1 'polypeptide(L)'
;MAYEDIKKAWQERKIEKKEDYETALDNFKIIFAYNSGVIENPEITYHNTREIFKNGKVINFTGDLRTIYEIENQKKCYDFLIQKIVAREPITPELIREIHKKLTAGTYDQNRWEKGERPGEYKKHDSVVGDGQGDMPEEVPNDMVQLCEEIAEIPDKGENILKTAAYLHCKFENIHPFADGNGRVGRTLMNYYLMIHNYPPLVVANETKDLYYGALMIYDKTGE
;
A
#
# COMPACT_ATOMS: atom_id res chain seq x y z
N MET A 1 3.11 2.34 -25.27
CA MET A 1 3.98 1.23 -24.81
C MET A 1 3.09 0.25 -24.09
N ALA A 2 3.08 -1.02 -24.48
CA ALA A 2 2.25 -2.02 -23.83
C ALA A 2 2.86 -2.42 -22.47
N TYR A 3 2.05 -2.94 -21.53
CA TYR A 3 2.56 -3.36 -20.22
C TYR A 3 3.68 -4.40 -20.33
N GLU A 4 3.58 -5.34 -21.28
CA GLU A 4 4.62 -6.35 -21.50
C GLU A 4 5.97 -5.75 -21.93
N ASP A 5 5.99 -4.61 -22.64
CA ASP A 5 7.24 -3.92 -22.99
C ASP A 5 7.92 -3.35 -21.72
N ILE A 6 7.11 -2.77 -20.82
CA ILE A 6 7.59 -2.20 -19.55
C ILE A 6 8.13 -3.31 -18.65
N LYS A 7 7.41 -4.43 -18.55
CA LYS A 7 7.83 -5.61 -17.79
C LYS A 7 9.13 -6.18 -18.34
N LYS A 8 9.25 -6.33 -19.66
CA LYS A 8 10.49 -6.80 -20.29
C LYS A 8 11.66 -5.87 -19.97
N ALA A 9 11.47 -4.56 -20.16
CA ALA A 9 12.49 -3.56 -19.85
C ALA A 9 12.87 -3.53 -18.36
N TRP A 10 11.92 -3.80 -17.46
CA TRP A 10 12.18 -3.96 -16.03
C TRP A 10 13.08 -5.18 -15.76
N GLN A 11 12.71 -6.35 -16.30
CA GLN A 11 13.42 -7.61 -16.07
C GLN A 11 14.83 -7.61 -16.69
N GLU A 12 15.04 -6.90 -17.79
CA GLU A 12 16.35 -6.74 -18.43
C GLU A 12 17.35 -5.94 -17.58
N ARG A 13 16.88 -5.12 -16.63
CA ARG A 13 17.76 -4.37 -15.70
C ARG A 13 18.46 -5.26 -14.68
N LYS A 14 18.00 -6.50 -14.49
CA LYS A 14 18.56 -7.47 -13.53
C LYS A 14 18.75 -6.86 -12.13
N ILE A 15 17.66 -6.31 -11.60
CA ILE A 15 17.63 -5.68 -10.28
C ILE A 15 17.69 -6.80 -9.24
N GLU A 16 18.80 -6.91 -8.52
CA GLU A 16 19.04 -8.01 -7.57
C GLU A 16 19.37 -7.53 -6.16
N LYS A 17 19.97 -6.35 -6.04
CA LYS A 17 20.43 -5.80 -4.76
C LYS A 17 19.67 -4.52 -4.41
N LYS A 18 19.78 -4.13 -3.14
CA LYS A 18 19.14 -2.93 -2.62
C LYS A 18 19.50 -1.69 -3.44
N GLU A 19 20.77 -1.52 -3.80
CA GLU A 19 21.27 -0.36 -4.54
C GLU A 19 20.67 -0.28 -5.96
N ASP A 20 20.42 -1.44 -6.58
CA ASP A 20 19.76 -1.52 -7.89
C ASP A 20 18.32 -1.01 -7.78
N TYR A 21 17.59 -1.44 -6.74
CA TYR A 21 16.24 -0.98 -6.49
C TYR A 21 16.20 0.52 -6.14
N GLU A 22 17.13 1.02 -5.31
CA GLU A 22 17.22 2.44 -4.97
C GLU A 22 17.40 3.30 -6.22
N THR A 23 18.20 2.83 -7.17
CA THR A 23 18.42 3.48 -8.46
C THR A 23 17.18 3.38 -9.35
N ALA A 24 16.63 2.17 -9.52
CA ALA A 24 15.50 1.91 -10.41
C ALA A 24 14.21 2.59 -9.95
N LEU A 25 14.05 2.79 -8.64
CA LEU A 25 12.83 3.32 -8.02
C LEU A 25 12.97 4.75 -7.48
N ASP A 26 14.07 5.46 -7.75
CA ASP A 26 14.32 6.78 -7.15
C ASP A 26 13.20 7.79 -7.43
N ASN A 27 12.70 7.83 -8.66
CA ASN A 27 11.54 8.66 -9.01
C ASN A 27 10.23 7.99 -8.61
N PHE A 28 10.12 6.68 -8.78
CA PHE A 28 8.91 5.91 -8.49
C PHE A 28 8.47 6.10 -7.03
N LYS A 29 9.37 5.98 -6.05
CA LYS A 29 9.02 6.05 -4.62
C LYS A 29 8.35 7.38 -4.26
N ILE A 30 8.74 8.48 -4.90
CA ILE A 30 8.18 9.82 -4.68
C ILE A 30 6.81 9.94 -5.36
N ILE A 31 6.71 9.51 -6.61
CA ILE A 31 5.46 9.54 -7.39
C ILE A 31 4.40 8.65 -6.73
N PHE A 32 4.78 7.45 -6.30
CA PHE A 32 3.92 6.53 -5.58
C PHE A 32 3.47 7.12 -4.24
N ALA A 33 4.39 7.67 -3.45
CA ALA A 33 4.04 8.27 -2.16
C ALA A 33 3.07 9.45 -2.31
N TYR A 34 3.29 10.32 -3.29
CA TYR A 34 2.39 11.42 -3.59
C TYR A 34 1.00 10.91 -3.98
N ASN A 35 0.91 10.05 -5.00
CA ASN A 35 -0.38 9.58 -5.51
C ASN A 35 -1.14 8.74 -4.48
N SER A 36 -0.47 7.81 -3.82
CA SER A 36 -1.09 6.99 -2.78
C SER A 36 -1.54 7.83 -1.58
N GLY A 37 -0.79 8.88 -1.24
CA GLY A 37 -1.14 9.80 -0.15
C GLY A 37 -2.31 10.71 -0.50
N VAL A 38 -2.27 11.39 -1.65
CA VAL A 38 -3.25 12.42 -2.02
C VAL A 38 -4.65 11.85 -2.28
N ILE A 39 -4.75 10.56 -2.64
CA ILE A 39 -6.03 9.84 -2.76
C ILE A 39 -6.79 9.85 -1.42
N GLU A 40 -6.06 9.75 -0.30
CA GLU A 40 -6.63 9.70 1.06
C GLU A 40 -6.63 11.07 1.76
N ASN A 41 -5.60 11.88 1.50
CA ASN A 41 -5.41 13.20 2.12
C ASN A 41 -5.10 14.25 1.04
N PRO A 42 -6.09 15.07 0.62
CA PRO A 42 -5.92 16.04 -0.46
C PRO A 42 -4.93 17.18 -0.13
N GLU A 43 -4.50 17.33 1.14
CA GLU A 43 -3.48 18.31 1.53
C GLU A 43 -2.06 17.89 1.15
N ILE A 44 -1.83 16.61 0.82
CA ILE A 44 -0.54 16.11 0.38
C ILE A 44 -0.20 16.70 -0.99
N THR A 45 0.91 17.45 -1.05
CA THR A 45 1.42 18.02 -2.31
C THR A 45 2.64 17.25 -2.80
N TYR A 46 2.83 17.23 -4.11
CA TYR A 46 4.03 16.64 -4.71
C TYR A 46 5.31 17.34 -4.24
N HIS A 47 5.27 18.66 -4.06
CA HIS A 47 6.41 19.44 -3.57
C HIS A 47 6.85 18.97 -2.18
N ASN A 48 5.94 18.94 -1.20
CA ASN A 48 6.26 18.49 0.16
C ASN A 48 6.73 17.03 0.18
N THR A 49 6.08 16.18 -0.63
CA THR A 49 6.48 14.78 -0.80
C THR A 49 7.93 14.68 -1.26
N ARG A 50 8.29 15.38 -2.33
CA ARG A 50 9.65 15.39 -2.87
C ARG A 50 10.66 15.93 -1.85
N GLU A 51 10.34 17.01 -1.14
CA GLU A 51 11.23 17.61 -0.14
C GLU A 51 11.50 16.66 1.04
N ILE A 52 10.47 15.96 1.55
CA ILE A 52 10.66 14.95 2.61
C ILE A 52 11.50 13.78 2.12
N PHE A 53 11.27 13.29 0.90
CA PHE A 53 12.04 12.18 0.35
C PHE A 53 13.50 12.55 0.08
N LYS A 54 13.77 13.73 -0.50
CA LYS A 54 15.11 14.16 -0.90
C LYS A 54 15.91 14.81 0.23
N ASN A 55 15.26 15.63 1.06
CA ASN A 55 15.92 16.49 2.04
C ASN A 55 15.54 16.17 3.49
N GLY A 56 14.54 15.30 3.72
CA GLY A 56 14.11 14.89 5.05
C GLY A 56 13.35 15.97 5.83
N LYS A 57 12.99 17.09 5.20
CA LYS A 57 12.28 18.19 5.85
C LYS A 57 11.51 19.04 4.83
N VAL A 58 10.52 19.78 5.33
CA VAL A 58 9.86 20.88 4.62
C VAL A 58 10.15 22.17 5.38
N ILE A 59 10.38 23.28 4.68
CA ILE A 59 10.66 24.59 5.28
C ILE A 59 9.41 25.45 5.17
N ASN A 60 9.10 26.24 6.22
CA ASN A 60 7.94 27.15 6.26
C ASN A 60 6.59 26.46 5.99
N PHE A 61 6.42 25.22 6.47
CA PHE A 61 5.16 24.49 6.34
C PHE A 61 4.07 25.11 7.23
N THR A 62 2.88 25.32 6.68
CA THR A 62 1.74 25.98 7.35
C THR A 62 0.46 25.13 7.38
N GLY A 63 0.53 23.88 6.95
CA GLY A 63 -0.61 22.95 6.97
C GLY A 63 -0.66 22.08 8.22
N ASP A 64 -1.50 21.03 8.20
CA ASP A 64 -1.57 20.05 9.28
C ASP A 64 -0.27 19.22 9.36
N LEU A 65 0.29 19.10 10.57
CA LEU A 65 1.45 18.25 10.83
C LEU A 65 1.19 16.78 10.51
N ARG A 66 -0.08 16.32 10.61
CA ARG A 66 -0.47 14.98 10.17
C ARG A 66 -0.06 14.72 8.73
N THR A 67 -0.25 15.68 7.83
CA THR A 67 0.11 15.59 6.41
C THR A 67 1.61 15.32 6.22
N ILE A 68 2.48 15.92 7.06
CA ILE A 68 3.92 15.67 7.04
C ILE A 68 4.25 14.27 7.55
N TYR A 69 3.62 13.84 8.65
CA TYR A 69 3.81 12.48 9.18
C TYR A 69 3.36 11.42 8.18
N GLU A 70 2.25 11.59 7.47
CA GLU A 70 1.78 10.63 6.48
C GLU A 70 2.77 10.44 5.32
N ILE A 71 3.39 11.52 4.85
CA ILE A 71 4.45 11.46 3.83
C ILE A 71 5.70 10.76 4.39
N GLU A 72 6.14 11.16 5.60
CA GLU A 72 7.33 10.59 6.23
C GLU A 72 7.16 9.10 6.52
N ASN A 73 5.97 8.69 6.93
CA ASN A 73 5.59 7.30 7.16
C ASN A 73 5.70 6.45 5.90
N GLN A 74 5.25 6.97 4.75
CA GLN A 74 5.40 6.28 3.47
C GLN A 74 6.89 6.08 3.11
N LYS A 75 7.74 7.08 3.37
CA LYS A 75 9.20 6.97 3.18
C LYS A 75 9.79 5.90 4.10
N LYS A 76 9.49 5.95 5.40
CA LYS A 76 9.96 4.96 6.39
C LYS A 76 9.48 3.55 6.06
N CYS A 77 8.27 3.41 5.54
CA CYS A 77 7.73 2.13 5.08
C CYS A 77 8.50 1.60 3.86
N TYR A 78 8.80 2.45 2.87
CA TYR A 78 9.64 2.08 1.72
C TYR A 78 11.04 1.61 2.18
N ASP A 79 11.69 2.37 3.06
CA ASP A 79 13.03 2.05 3.57
C ASP A 79 13.05 0.71 4.33
N PHE A 80 11.95 0.38 5.01
CA PHE A 80 11.77 -0.92 5.66
C PHE A 80 11.56 -2.06 4.65
N LEU A 81 10.73 -1.85 3.64
CA LEU A 81 10.34 -2.90 2.69
C LEU A 81 11.45 -3.24 1.70
N ILE A 82 12.37 -2.31 1.38
CA ILE A 82 13.39 -2.54 0.34
C ILE A 82 14.25 -3.79 0.61
N GLN A 83 14.62 -4.02 1.87
CA GLN A 83 15.39 -5.21 2.27
C GLN A 83 14.57 -6.49 2.10
N LYS A 84 13.28 -6.43 2.43
CA LYS A 84 12.35 -7.56 2.32
C LYS A 84 12.03 -7.91 0.87
N ILE A 85 11.96 -6.89 0.02
CA ILE A 85 11.80 -7.04 -1.43
C ILE A 85 13.00 -7.79 -2.01
N VAL A 86 14.22 -7.38 -1.67
CA VAL A 86 15.46 -8.05 -2.11
C VAL A 86 15.50 -9.50 -1.63
N ALA A 87 15.11 -9.75 -0.38
CA ALA A 87 15.02 -11.09 0.20
C ALA A 87 13.83 -11.92 -0.30
N ARG A 88 12.91 -11.31 -1.07
CA ARG A 88 11.64 -11.91 -1.52
C ARG A 88 10.85 -12.54 -0.38
N GLU A 89 10.79 -11.86 0.77
CA GLU A 89 10.03 -12.37 1.91
C GLU A 89 8.53 -12.46 1.54
N PRO A 90 7.84 -13.56 1.90
CA PRO A 90 6.43 -13.72 1.62
C PRO A 90 5.58 -12.71 2.38
N ILE A 91 4.38 -12.47 1.88
CA ILE A 91 3.38 -11.67 2.59
C ILE A 91 2.77 -12.53 3.70
N THR A 92 2.82 -12.02 4.93
CA THR A 92 2.21 -12.67 6.09
C THR A 92 1.35 -11.65 6.86
N PRO A 93 0.41 -12.12 7.71
CA PRO A 93 -0.37 -11.22 8.57
C PRO A 93 0.50 -10.28 9.40
N GLU A 94 1.65 -10.76 9.91
CA GLU A 94 2.61 -9.96 10.67
C GLU A 94 3.25 -8.86 9.82
N LEU A 95 3.67 -9.18 8.59
CA LEU A 95 4.23 -8.19 7.68
C LEU A 95 3.19 -7.10 7.37
N ILE A 96 1.94 -7.49 7.11
CA ILE A 96 0.85 -6.56 6.82
C ILE A 96 0.62 -5.60 8.00
N ARG A 97 0.61 -6.13 9.23
CA ARG A 97 0.48 -5.32 10.45
C ARG A 97 1.67 -4.38 10.65
N GLU A 98 2.90 -4.82 10.38
CA GLU A 98 4.09 -3.96 10.47
C GLU A 98 4.10 -2.87 9.39
N ILE A 99 3.62 -3.16 8.17
CA ILE A 99 3.40 -2.15 7.12
C ILE A 99 2.40 -1.11 7.61
N HIS A 100 1.23 -1.55 8.08
CA HIS A 100 0.19 -0.66 8.58
C HIS A 100 0.73 0.23 9.72
N LYS A 101 1.39 -0.37 10.71
CA LYS A 101 2.02 0.36 11.83
C LYS A 101 2.96 1.47 11.38
N LYS A 102 3.77 1.23 10.34
CA LYS A 102 4.69 2.24 9.79
C LYS A 102 3.95 3.32 9.04
N LEU A 103 2.92 2.96 8.26
CA LEU A 103 2.14 3.90 7.46
C LEU A 103 1.28 4.84 8.32
N THR A 104 0.86 4.41 9.51
CA THR A 104 -0.05 5.17 10.39
C THR A 104 0.60 5.64 11.69
N ALA A 105 1.93 5.56 11.80
CA ALA A 105 2.67 6.02 12.97
C ALA A 105 2.46 7.53 13.21
N GLY A 106 1.88 7.88 14.37
CA GLY A 106 1.67 9.29 14.74
C GLY A 106 0.54 10.00 13.98
N THR A 107 -0.32 9.27 13.24
CA THR A 107 -1.41 9.87 12.44
C THR A 107 -2.81 9.50 12.95
N TYR A 108 -2.90 8.64 13.96
CA TYR A 108 -4.19 8.30 14.60
C TYR A 108 -4.68 9.48 15.45
N ASP A 109 -5.91 9.90 15.20
CA ASP A 109 -6.57 10.93 15.99
C ASP A 109 -6.97 10.46 17.39
N GLN A 110 -7.27 11.43 18.26
CA GLN A 110 -7.62 11.19 19.66
C GLN A 110 -8.83 10.25 19.82
N ASN A 111 -9.84 10.37 18.98
CA ASN A 111 -11.04 9.54 19.06
C ASN A 111 -10.74 8.06 18.80
N ARG A 112 -9.88 7.75 17.82
CA ARG A 112 -9.37 6.39 17.59
C ARG A 112 -8.58 5.88 18.81
N TRP A 113 -7.73 6.73 19.39
CA TRP A 113 -6.97 6.37 20.59
C TRP A 113 -7.88 6.04 21.79
N GLU A 114 -8.91 6.85 22.01
CA GLU A 114 -9.91 6.69 23.09
C GLU A 114 -10.76 5.43 22.91
N LYS A 115 -11.09 5.08 21.66
CA LYS A 115 -11.73 3.80 21.31
C LYS A 115 -10.78 2.60 21.42
N GLY A 116 -9.49 2.81 21.69
CA GLY A 116 -8.53 1.73 21.84
C GLY A 116 -7.90 1.24 20.54
N GLU A 117 -8.15 1.89 19.40
CA GLU A 117 -7.52 1.55 18.11
C GLU A 117 -6.03 1.91 18.13
N ARG A 118 -5.17 1.09 17.52
CA ARG A 118 -3.71 1.30 17.50
C ARG A 118 -3.08 0.99 16.15
N PRO A 119 -2.06 1.74 15.71
CA PRO A 119 -1.25 1.38 14.55
C PRO A 119 -0.69 -0.05 14.66
N GLY A 120 -0.88 -0.85 13.62
CA GLY A 120 -0.46 -2.26 13.57
C GLY A 120 -1.37 -3.26 14.28
N GLU A 121 -2.50 -2.83 14.82
CA GLU A 121 -3.56 -3.71 15.35
C GLU A 121 -4.75 -3.70 14.39
N TYR A 122 -5.41 -4.85 14.24
CA TYR A 122 -6.68 -4.92 13.52
C TYR A 122 -7.75 -4.07 14.22
N LYS A 123 -8.75 -3.63 13.45
CA LYS A 123 -9.86 -2.81 13.96
C LYS A 123 -10.55 -3.54 15.11
N LYS A 124 -10.93 -2.79 16.15
CA LYS A 124 -11.71 -3.30 17.29
C LYS A 124 -13.19 -2.99 17.15
N HIS A 125 -13.50 -2.06 16.28
CA HIS A 125 -14.85 -1.59 16.01
C HIS A 125 -15.13 -1.68 14.53
N ASP A 126 -16.39 -1.94 14.23
CA ASP A 126 -16.87 -1.90 12.88
C ASP A 126 -16.66 -0.52 12.24
N SER A 127 -16.30 -0.54 10.97
CA SER A 127 -15.94 0.63 10.17
C SER A 127 -16.73 0.56 8.88
N VAL A 128 -17.62 1.53 8.68
CA VAL A 128 -18.37 1.67 7.42
C VAL A 128 -17.43 2.20 6.34
N VAL A 129 -17.37 1.52 5.19
CA VAL A 129 -16.49 1.84 4.06
C VAL A 129 -17.37 2.19 2.86
N GLY A 130 -17.56 3.48 2.58
CA GLY A 130 -18.47 3.90 1.50
C GLY A 130 -19.91 3.39 1.72
N ASP A 131 -20.44 2.63 0.75
CA ASP A 131 -21.77 2.00 0.80
C ASP A 131 -21.76 0.58 1.41
N GLY A 132 -20.59 0.06 1.78
CA GLY A 132 -20.38 -1.30 2.29
C GLY A 132 -19.84 -1.36 3.71
N GLN A 133 -19.88 -2.56 4.29
CA GLN A 133 -19.29 -2.90 5.58
C GLN A 133 -18.19 -3.92 5.30
N GLY A 134 -16.95 -3.64 5.70
CA GLY A 134 -15.88 -4.65 5.66
C GLY A 134 -16.13 -5.73 6.71
N ASP A 135 -15.29 -6.77 6.76
CA ASP A 135 -15.49 -7.92 7.64
C ASP A 135 -15.58 -7.53 9.12
N MET A 136 -16.30 -8.33 9.93
CA MET A 136 -16.46 -8.00 11.34
C MET A 136 -15.10 -8.07 12.08
N PRO A 137 -14.86 -7.22 13.10
CA PRO A 137 -13.59 -7.22 13.85
C PRO A 137 -13.10 -8.61 14.32
N GLU A 138 -14.03 -9.49 14.71
CA GLU A 138 -13.78 -10.85 15.13
C GLU A 138 -13.40 -11.83 14.00
N GLU A 139 -13.76 -11.52 12.76
CA GLU A 139 -13.49 -12.35 11.56
C GLU A 139 -12.14 -11.98 10.93
N VAL A 140 -11.79 -10.67 10.94
CA VAL A 140 -10.58 -10.10 10.34
C VAL A 140 -9.30 -10.92 10.58
N PRO A 141 -8.95 -11.38 11.80
CA PRO A 141 -7.73 -12.15 11.99
C PRO A 141 -7.67 -13.43 11.14
N ASN A 142 -8.80 -14.14 11.02
CA ASN A 142 -8.87 -15.36 10.23
C ASN A 142 -8.88 -15.05 8.73
N ASP A 143 -9.63 -14.03 8.30
CA ASP A 143 -9.70 -13.65 6.88
C ASP A 143 -8.34 -13.15 6.36
N MET A 144 -7.56 -12.48 7.21
CA MET A 144 -6.20 -12.06 6.87
C MET A 144 -5.22 -13.23 6.74
N VAL A 145 -5.38 -14.29 7.55
CA VAL A 145 -4.61 -15.53 7.40
C VAL A 145 -5.00 -16.21 6.09
N GLN A 146 -6.29 -16.38 5.85
CA GLN A 146 -6.82 -17.01 4.65
C GLN A 146 -6.36 -16.27 3.38
N LEU A 147 -6.42 -14.94 3.36
CA LEU A 147 -5.91 -14.14 2.24
C LEU A 147 -4.43 -14.41 1.96
N CYS A 148 -3.60 -14.51 3.01
CA CYS A 148 -2.17 -14.81 2.85
C CYS A 148 -1.92 -16.24 2.34
N GLU A 149 -2.73 -17.21 2.78
CA GLU A 149 -2.67 -18.59 2.30
C GLU A 149 -3.09 -18.69 0.83
N GLU A 150 -4.22 -18.09 0.46
CA GLU A 150 -4.75 -18.07 -0.91
C GLU A 150 -3.74 -17.52 -1.91
N ILE A 151 -3.11 -16.37 -1.63
CA ILE A 151 -2.11 -15.79 -2.55
C ILE A 151 -0.83 -16.61 -2.64
N ALA A 152 -0.48 -17.38 -1.60
CA ALA A 152 0.69 -18.24 -1.59
C ALA A 152 0.47 -19.54 -2.38
N GLU A 153 -0.79 -19.96 -2.54
CA GLU A 153 -1.17 -21.13 -3.34
C GLU A 153 -1.27 -20.82 -4.84
N ILE A 154 -1.45 -19.55 -5.22
CA ILE A 154 -1.53 -19.17 -6.63
C ILE A 154 -0.14 -19.33 -7.29
N PRO A 155 -0.03 -20.05 -8.44
CA PRO A 155 1.26 -20.22 -9.09
C PRO A 155 1.83 -18.89 -9.59
N ASP A 156 3.04 -18.55 -9.14
CA ASP A 156 3.76 -17.31 -9.47
C ASP A 156 4.37 -17.32 -10.89
N LYS A 157 3.53 -17.46 -11.93
CA LYS A 157 3.97 -17.55 -13.32
C LYS A 157 3.05 -16.78 -14.28
N GLY A 158 3.67 -16.09 -15.25
CA GLY A 158 2.96 -15.49 -16.38
C GLY A 158 1.97 -14.41 -15.96
N GLU A 159 0.72 -14.53 -16.44
CA GLU A 159 -0.36 -13.57 -16.14
C GLU A 159 -0.84 -13.64 -14.69
N ASN A 160 -0.56 -14.73 -13.98
CA ASN A 160 -1.05 -14.90 -12.61
C ASN A 160 -0.52 -13.81 -11.68
N ILE A 161 0.72 -13.35 -11.85
CA ILE A 161 1.32 -12.36 -10.92
C ILE A 161 0.55 -11.04 -10.89
N LEU A 162 0.11 -10.54 -12.05
CA LEU A 162 -0.70 -9.32 -12.10
C LEU A 162 -2.10 -9.55 -11.51
N LYS A 163 -2.71 -10.70 -11.82
CA LYS A 163 -4.03 -11.07 -11.32
C LYS A 163 -4.02 -11.26 -9.80
N THR A 164 -3.00 -11.92 -9.26
CA THR A 164 -2.79 -12.08 -7.81
C THR A 164 -2.54 -10.74 -7.13
N ALA A 165 -1.75 -9.84 -7.72
CA ALA A 165 -1.55 -8.50 -7.15
C ALA A 165 -2.86 -7.70 -7.08
N ALA A 166 -3.70 -7.78 -8.12
CA ALA A 166 -5.01 -7.15 -8.13
C ALA A 166 -5.97 -7.80 -7.12
N TYR A 167 -6.04 -9.14 -7.10
CA TYR A 167 -6.84 -9.92 -6.15
C TYR A 167 -6.46 -9.59 -4.70
N LEU A 168 -5.16 -9.62 -4.38
CA LEU A 168 -4.62 -9.23 -3.08
C LEU A 168 -5.11 -7.85 -2.68
N HIS A 169 -5.03 -6.87 -3.59
CA HIS A 169 -5.47 -5.52 -3.28
C HIS A 169 -6.96 -5.45 -3.01
N CYS A 170 -7.78 -5.99 -3.92
CA CYS A 170 -9.23 -5.94 -3.82
C CYS A 170 -9.73 -6.69 -2.58
N LYS A 171 -9.24 -7.92 -2.34
CA LYS A 171 -9.64 -8.72 -1.18
C LYS A 171 -9.19 -8.08 0.13
N PHE A 172 -8.01 -7.46 0.18
CA PHE A 172 -7.56 -6.70 1.37
C PHE A 172 -8.47 -5.48 1.66
N GLU A 173 -8.83 -4.69 0.64
CA GLU A 173 -9.74 -3.55 0.82
C GLU A 173 -11.15 -3.99 1.24
N ASN A 174 -11.60 -5.14 0.74
CA ASN A 174 -12.88 -5.77 1.08
C ASN A 174 -12.91 -6.23 2.55
N ILE A 175 -11.87 -6.93 3.04
CA ILE A 175 -11.73 -7.29 4.47
C ILE A 175 -11.69 -6.02 5.34
N HIS A 176 -11.01 -4.98 4.85
CA HIS A 176 -10.84 -3.71 5.53
C HIS A 176 -10.34 -3.84 6.99
N PRO A 177 -9.14 -4.40 7.20
CA PRO A 177 -8.74 -4.94 8.50
C PRO A 177 -8.35 -3.90 9.55
N PHE A 178 -8.10 -2.64 9.17
CA PHE A 178 -7.62 -1.59 10.07
C PHE A 178 -8.63 -0.43 10.22
N ALA A 179 -8.53 0.34 11.30
CA ALA A 179 -9.40 1.50 11.57
C ALA A 179 -9.06 2.76 10.73
N ASP A 180 -7.89 2.78 10.10
CA ASP A 180 -7.44 3.81 9.17
C ASP A 180 -6.30 3.27 8.29
N GLY A 181 -6.08 3.87 7.14
CA GLY A 181 -4.90 3.62 6.31
C GLY A 181 -4.98 2.38 5.41
N ASN A 182 -6.14 1.70 5.30
CA ASN A 182 -6.32 0.51 4.46
C ASN A 182 -5.89 0.78 3.00
N GLY A 183 -6.42 1.81 2.35
CA GLY A 183 -6.04 2.16 0.97
C GLY A 183 -4.52 2.27 0.73
N ARG A 184 -3.80 2.91 1.66
CA ARG A 184 -2.33 3.04 1.59
C ARG A 184 -1.63 1.70 1.79
N VAL A 185 -2.12 0.86 2.69
CA VAL A 185 -1.61 -0.50 2.92
C VAL A 185 -1.88 -1.36 1.70
N GLY A 186 -3.10 -1.40 1.17
CA GLY A 186 -3.48 -2.20 0.00
C GLY A 186 -2.63 -1.88 -1.23
N ARG A 187 -2.47 -0.60 -1.57
CA ARG A 187 -1.60 -0.17 -2.68
C ARG A 187 -0.13 -0.50 -2.43
N THR A 188 0.33 -0.47 -1.18
CA THR A 188 1.69 -0.87 -0.80
C THR A 188 1.88 -2.39 -0.95
N LEU A 189 0.90 -3.20 -0.52
CA LEU A 189 0.92 -4.66 -0.63
C LEU A 189 0.91 -5.13 -2.08
N MET A 190 0.06 -4.53 -2.92
CA MET A 190 0.04 -4.78 -4.37
C MET A 190 1.44 -4.61 -4.97
N ASN A 191 2.09 -3.49 -4.70
CA ASN A 191 3.44 -3.21 -5.22
C ASN A 191 4.52 -4.10 -4.60
N TYR A 192 4.39 -4.43 -3.30
CA TYR A 192 5.30 -5.36 -2.65
C TYR A 192 5.25 -6.75 -3.33
N TYR A 193 4.04 -7.28 -3.56
CA TYR A 193 3.84 -8.55 -4.26
C TYR A 193 4.43 -8.52 -5.68
N LEU A 194 4.20 -7.46 -6.46
CA LEU A 194 4.80 -7.32 -7.79
C LEU A 194 6.33 -7.35 -7.73
N MET A 195 6.93 -6.60 -6.81
CA MET A 195 8.39 -6.45 -6.74
C MET A 195 9.10 -7.72 -6.26
N ILE A 196 8.55 -8.49 -5.31
CA ILE A 196 9.13 -9.77 -4.89
C ILE A 196 9.07 -10.83 -6.01
N HIS A 197 8.15 -10.66 -6.97
CA HIS A 197 8.02 -11.51 -8.16
C HIS A 197 8.74 -10.96 -9.40
N ASN A 198 9.60 -9.94 -9.25
CA ASN A 198 10.35 -9.31 -10.35
C ASN A 198 9.45 -8.70 -11.44
N TYR A 199 8.36 -8.06 -11.03
CA TYR A 199 7.48 -7.27 -11.88
C TYR A 199 7.63 -5.78 -11.54
N PRO A 200 7.47 -4.88 -12.53
CA PRO A 200 7.52 -3.45 -12.28
C PRO A 200 6.35 -3.03 -11.38
N PRO A 201 6.58 -2.18 -10.38
CA PRO A 201 5.50 -1.65 -9.56
C PRO A 201 4.64 -0.65 -10.33
N LEU A 202 3.44 -0.40 -9.83
CA LEU A 202 2.40 0.42 -10.43
C LEU A 202 2.06 1.64 -9.56
N VAL A 203 1.54 2.68 -10.19
CA VAL A 203 1.00 3.86 -9.51
C VAL A 203 -0.47 3.97 -9.87
N VAL A 204 -1.35 3.89 -8.87
CA VAL A 204 -2.74 4.34 -9.01
C VAL A 204 -2.71 5.86 -8.98
N ALA A 205 -2.92 6.48 -10.13
CA ALA A 205 -2.82 7.92 -10.27
C ALA A 205 -4.04 8.61 -9.64
N ASN A 206 -3.82 9.68 -8.89
CA ASN A 206 -4.89 10.45 -8.27
C ASN A 206 -5.88 11.01 -9.30
N GLU A 207 -5.40 11.35 -10.49
CA GLU A 207 -6.20 11.81 -11.62
C GLU A 207 -7.23 10.76 -12.09
N THR A 208 -6.98 9.49 -11.79
CA THR A 208 -7.84 8.35 -12.16
C THR A 208 -8.49 7.67 -10.96
N LYS A 209 -8.51 8.32 -9.78
CA LYS A 209 -9.02 7.71 -8.55
C LYS A 209 -10.48 7.26 -8.65
N ASP A 210 -11.30 7.94 -9.44
CA ASP A 210 -12.71 7.58 -9.61
C ASP A 210 -12.87 6.24 -10.36
N LEU A 211 -12.01 5.97 -11.34
CA LEU A 211 -11.97 4.67 -12.02
C LEU A 211 -11.49 3.57 -11.07
N TYR A 212 -10.51 3.89 -10.24
CA TYR A 212 -9.99 2.99 -9.21
C TYR A 212 -11.07 2.61 -8.19
N TYR A 213 -11.79 3.59 -7.62
CA TYR A 213 -12.90 3.32 -6.72
C TYR A 213 -14.05 2.59 -7.41
N GLY A 214 -14.32 2.90 -8.68
CA GLY A 214 -15.31 2.17 -9.49
C GLY A 214 -14.94 0.69 -9.64
N ALA A 215 -13.67 0.37 -9.87
CA ALA A 215 -13.20 -1.01 -9.97
C ALA A 215 -13.33 -1.77 -8.64
N LEU A 216 -12.97 -1.15 -7.52
CA LEU A 216 -13.15 -1.73 -6.19
C LEU A 216 -14.64 -2.00 -5.89
N MET A 217 -15.51 -1.05 -6.21
CA MET A 217 -16.95 -1.20 -6.00
C MET A 217 -17.56 -2.32 -6.85
N ILE A 218 -17.06 -2.54 -8.07
CA ILE A 218 -17.47 -3.68 -8.89
C ILE A 218 -17.08 -4.97 -8.19
N TYR A 219 -15.81 -5.09 -7.79
CA TYR A 219 -15.32 -6.27 -7.08
C TYR A 219 -16.10 -6.56 -5.79
N ASP A 220 -16.42 -5.55 -4.98
CA ASP A 220 -17.22 -5.73 -3.76
C ASP A 220 -18.63 -6.29 -4.05
N LYS A 221 -19.17 -6.02 -5.24
CA LYS A 221 -20.51 -6.50 -5.66
C LYS A 221 -20.47 -7.85 -6.35
N THR A 222 -19.40 -8.17 -7.07
CA THR A 222 -19.35 -9.33 -7.98
C THR A 222 -18.32 -10.39 -7.58
N GLY A 223 -17.30 -10.03 -6.81
CA GLY A 223 -16.10 -10.84 -6.59
C GLY A 223 -15.20 -10.97 -7.83
N GLU A 224 -15.48 -10.20 -8.90
CA GLU A 224 -14.82 -10.24 -10.21
C GLU A 224 -14.20 -8.89 -10.60
#